data_AF-A0A6J5Y2P0-F1
#
_entry.id   AF-A0A6J5Y2P0-F1
#
_cell.length_a   1.000
_cell.length_b   1.000
_cell.length_c   1.000
_cell.angle_alpha   90.00
_cell.angle_beta   90.00
_cell.angle_gamma   90.00
#
_symmetry.space_group_name_H-M   'P 1'
#
loop_
_entity.id
_entity.type
_entity.pdbx_description
1 polymer ?
#
loop_
_entity_poly.entity_id
_entity_poly.type
_entity_poly.pdbx_seq_one_letter_code
_entity_poly.pdbx_strand_id
1 'polypeptide(L)'
;MLLGQSKGGVDAAAALSIYWCDLKDKVAGLALVQSPYGGTPLAYDILRGQIADKETHRIMELLICKLIKGDIRAVEDLTYEKQKEFIMKHKLPFEQIPLVFFRSAILFI
;
A
#
# COMPACT_ATOMS: atom_id res chain seq x y z
N MET A 1 5.71 1.90 -17.78
CA MET A 1 5.23 2.73 -16.65
C MET A 1 4.31 1.86 -15.82
N LEU A 2 4.52 1.78 -14.50
CA LEU A 2 3.61 1.12 -13.57
C LEU A 2 2.73 2.17 -12.90
N LEU A 3 1.42 1.97 -12.91
CA LEU A 3 0.45 2.79 -12.20
C LEU A 3 -0.22 1.92 -11.15
N GLY A 4 0.05 2.19 -9.88
CA GLY A 4 -0.46 1.42 -8.76
C GLY A 4 -1.41 2.24 -7.91
N GLN A 5 -2.62 1.73 -7.69
CA GLN A 5 -3.60 2.34 -6.79
C GLN A 5 -3.70 1.53 -5.50
N SER A 6 -3.75 2.22 -4.35
CA SER A 6 -3.91 1.59 -3.03
C SER A 6 -2.90 0.45 -2.82
N LYS A 7 -3.35 -0.75 -2.40
CA LYS A 7 -2.51 -1.94 -2.22
C LYS A 7 -1.73 -2.32 -3.48
N GLY A 8 -2.34 -2.21 -4.67
CA GLY A 8 -1.65 -2.52 -5.92
C GLY A 8 -0.40 -1.66 -6.17
N GLY A 9 -0.36 -0.44 -5.63
CA GLY A 9 0.86 0.38 -5.66
C GLY A 9 1.91 -0.02 -4.64
N VAL A 10 1.50 -0.51 -3.47
CA VAL A 10 2.42 -1.11 -2.49
C VAL A 10 3.08 -2.35 -3.09
N ASP A 11 2.30 -3.21 -3.75
CA ASP A 11 2.79 -4.43 -4.38
C ASP A 11 3.71 -4.12 -5.57
N ALA A 12 3.38 -3.11 -6.39
CA ALA A 12 4.22 -2.65 -7.49
C ALA A 12 5.56 -2.08 -6.98
N ALA A 13 5.53 -1.32 -5.88
CA ALA A 13 6.73 -0.82 -5.24
C ALA A 13 7.59 -1.95 -4.67
N ALA A 14 6.96 -2.95 -4.03
CA ALA A 14 7.65 -4.13 -3.51
C ALA A 14 8.32 -4.93 -4.62
N ALA A 15 7.62 -5.16 -5.74
CA ALA A 15 8.19 -5.84 -6.90
C ALA A 15 9.41 -5.10 -7.46
N LEU A 16 9.35 -3.77 -7.57
CA LEU A 16 10.49 -2.97 -8.01
C LEU A 16 11.65 -2.99 -7.03
N SER A 17 11.40 -2.98 -5.72
CA SER A 17 12.47 -3.03 -4.71
C SER A 17 13.17 -4.40 -4.65
N ILE A 18 12.44 -5.50 -4.86
CA ILE A 18 12.99 -6.86 -4.75
C ILE A 18 13.64 -7.29 -6.07
N TYR A 19 12.98 -7.02 -7.20
CA TYR A 19 13.36 -7.54 -8.52
C TYR A 19 13.92 -6.46 -9.43
N TRP A 20 14.53 -5.42 -8.86
CA TRP A 20 15.04 -4.28 -9.62
C TRP A 20 15.95 -4.69 -10.78
N CYS A 21 16.89 -5.61 -10.53
CA CYS A 21 17.82 -6.10 -11.54
C CYS A 21 17.12 -6.66 -12.78
N ASP A 22 15.95 -7.30 -12.59
CA ASP A 22 15.17 -7.90 -13.67
C ASP A 22 14.20 -6.90 -14.33
N LEU A 23 13.82 -5.84 -13.62
CA LEU A 23 12.76 -4.91 -14.03
C LEU A 23 13.28 -3.57 -14.56
N LYS A 24 14.53 -3.18 -14.26
CA LYS A 24 15.09 -1.86 -14.58
C LYS A 24 14.98 -1.46 -16.06
N ASP A 25 15.12 -2.42 -16.98
CA ASP A 25 15.06 -2.17 -18.43
C ASP A 25 13.65 -2.37 -19.01
N LYS A 26 12.68 -2.77 -18.17
CA LYS A 26 11.29 -3.06 -18.55
C LYS A 26 10.31 -2.01 -18.02
N VAL A 27 10.69 -1.28 -16.97
CA VAL A 27 9.82 -0.34 -16.28
C VAL A 27 10.38 1.08 -16.36
N ALA A 28 9.70 1.94 -17.12
CA ALA A 28 10.10 3.34 -17.31
C ALA A 28 9.79 4.29 -16.12
N GLY A 29 9.04 3.84 -15.10
CA GLY A 29 8.54 4.71 -14.03
C GLY A 29 7.52 4.03 -13.13
N LEU A 30 7.32 4.56 -11.92
CA LEU A 30 6.27 4.15 -11.00
C LEU A 30 5.45 5.37 -10.52
N ALA A 31 4.13 5.30 -10.74
CA ALA A 31 3.16 6.26 -10.23
C ALA A 31 2.26 5.58 -9.19
N LEU A 32 2.18 6.16 -8.01
CA LEU A 32 1.41 5.65 -6.87
C LEU A 32 0.24 6.57 -6.57
N VAL A 33 -0.98 6.03 -6.57
CA VAL A 33 -2.22 6.78 -6.35
C VAL A 33 -2.89 6.28 -5.08
N GLN A 34 -2.90 7.12 -4.05
CA GLN A 34 -3.50 6.79 -2.75
C GLN A 34 -3.00 5.46 -2.17
N SER A 35 -1.74 5.12 -2.46
CA SER A 35 -1.10 3.90 -1.97
C SER A 35 -0.55 4.12 -0.57
N PRO A 36 -0.93 3.30 0.42
CA PRO A 36 -0.40 3.38 1.78
C PRO A 36 1.03 2.80 1.83
N TYR A 37 1.97 3.42 1.13
CA TYR A 37 3.35 2.93 1.02
C TYR A 37 4.04 2.81 2.38
N GLY A 38 3.81 3.75 3.29
CA GLY A 38 4.29 3.67 4.67
C GLY A 38 3.37 2.88 5.62
N GLY A 39 2.34 2.20 5.09
CA GLY A 39 1.27 1.60 5.87
C GLY A 39 0.10 2.55 6.14
N THR A 40 -0.93 2.03 6.81
CA THR A 40 -2.17 2.75 7.14
C THR A 40 -2.61 2.46 8.58
N PRO A 41 -3.01 3.48 9.37
CA PRO A 41 -3.58 3.26 10.71
C PRO A 41 -4.85 2.41 10.66
N LEU A 42 -5.57 2.44 9.55
CA LEU A 42 -6.77 1.63 9.34
C LEU A 42 -6.49 0.13 9.47
N ALA A 43 -5.34 -0.33 8.96
CA ALA A 43 -4.94 -1.74 9.06
C ALA A 43 -4.72 -2.16 10.52
N TYR A 44 -4.20 -1.25 11.35
CA TYR A 44 -4.00 -1.48 12.77
C TYR A 44 -5.33 -1.61 13.51
N ASP A 45 -6.29 -0.72 13.23
CA ASP A 45 -7.60 -0.71 13.87
C ASP A 45 -8.45 -1.93 13.49
N ILE A 46 -8.34 -2.39 12.23
CA ILE A 46 -8.94 -3.65 11.76
C ILE A 46 -8.41 -4.84 12.57
N LEU A 47 -7.09 -4.97 12.70
CA LEU A 47 -6.46 -6.11 13.38
C LEU A 47 -6.79 -6.15 14.88
N ARG A 48 -7.05 -5.00 15.50
CA ARG A 48 -7.45 -4.92 16.90
C ARG A 48 -8.94 -5.06 17.14
N GLY A 49 -9.75 -5.18 16.09
CA GLY A 49 -11.20 -5.25 16.19
C GLY A 49 -11.82 -4.00 16.81
N GLN A 50 -11.14 -2.85 16.73
CA GLN A 50 -11.57 -1.60 17.39
C GLN A 50 -12.58 -0.79 16.57
N ILE A 51 -13.09 -1.34 15.47
CA ILE A 51 -14.15 -0.73 14.67
C ILE A 51 -15.47 -0.93 15.42
N ALA A 52 -15.76 0.00 16.34
CA ALA A 52 -16.91 -0.09 17.24
C ALA A 52 -18.26 0.19 16.55
N ASP A 53 -18.23 0.86 15.39
CA ASP A 53 -19.44 1.22 14.64
C ASP A 53 -19.80 0.14 13.61
N LYS A 54 -21.06 -0.31 13.65
CA LYS A 54 -21.56 -1.46 12.88
C LYS A 54 -21.61 -1.18 11.37
N GLU A 55 -21.89 0.07 10.98
CA GLU A 55 -21.89 0.49 9.57
C GLU A 55 -20.46 0.63 9.05
N THR A 56 -19.57 1.21 9.85
CA THR A 56 -18.13 1.29 9.54
C THR A 56 -17.52 -0.10 9.40
N HIS A 57 -17.88 -1.06 10.26
CA HIS A 57 -17.45 -2.45 10.17
C HIS A 57 -17.87 -3.09 8.85
N ARG A 58 -19.11 -2.84 8.40
CA ARG A 58 -19.65 -3.40 7.15
C ARG A 58 -19.00 -2.80 5.91
N ILE A 59 -18.75 -1.50 5.91
CA ILE A 59 -17.98 -0.82 4.85
C ILE A 59 -16.54 -1.35 4.83
N MET A 60 -15.95 -1.58 6.00
CA MET A 60 -14.60 -2.13 6.12
C MET A 60 -14.51 -3.56 5.59
N GLU A 61 -15.43 -4.45 5.99
CA GLU A 61 -15.50 -5.81 5.46
C GLU A 61 -15.66 -5.81 3.94
N LEU A 62 -16.51 -4.93 3.40
CA LEU A 62 -16.66 -4.78 1.95
C LEU A 62 -15.36 -4.31 1.28
N LEU A 63 -14.62 -3.39 1.92
CA LEU A 63 -13.32 -2.93 1.44
C LEU A 63 -12.27 -4.06 1.52
N ILE A 64 -12.16 -4.80 2.62
CA ILE A 64 -11.22 -5.92 2.76
C ILE A 64 -11.54 -7.02 1.73
N CYS A 65 -12.81 -7.38 1.58
CA CYS A 65 -13.26 -8.37 0.60
C CYS A 65 -13.00 -7.93 -0.84
N LYS A 66 -13.23 -6.65 -1.19
CA LYS A 66 -13.00 -6.16 -2.56
C LYS A 66 -11.55 -5.87 -2.88
N LEU A 67 -10.83 -5.27 -1.94
CA LEU A 67 -9.49 -4.72 -2.16
C LEU A 67 -8.39 -5.76 -1.93
N ILE A 68 -8.68 -6.75 -1.08
CA ILE A 68 -7.70 -7.74 -0.60
C ILE A 68 -8.20 -9.18 -0.83
N LYS A 69 -9.31 -9.34 -1.57
CA LYS A 69 -9.97 -10.63 -1.83
C LYS A 69 -10.22 -11.44 -0.56
N GLY A 70 -10.31 -10.77 0.61
CA GLY A 70 -10.53 -11.41 1.90
C GLY A 70 -9.29 -12.00 2.59
N ASP A 71 -8.05 -11.79 2.11
CA ASP A 71 -6.86 -12.26 2.84
C ASP A 71 -6.45 -11.28 3.93
N ILE A 72 -6.67 -11.67 5.19
CA ILE A 72 -6.34 -10.85 6.36
C ILE A 72 -4.84 -10.60 6.50
N ARG A 73 -3.98 -11.50 5.99
CA ARG A 73 -2.51 -11.31 6.00
C ARG A 73 -2.11 -10.13 5.14
N ALA A 74 -2.86 -9.88 4.08
CA ALA A 74 -2.60 -8.75 3.22
C ALA A 74 -3.10 -7.42 3.82
N VAL A 75 -3.91 -7.44 4.89
CA VAL A 75 -4.13 -6.28 5.80
C VAL A 75 -2.92 -6.09 6.73
N GLU A 76 -2.35 -7.18 7.26
CA GLU A 76 -1.14 -7.13 8.10
C GLU A 76 0.05 -6.48 7.37
N ASP A 77 0.23 -6.80 6.09
CA ASP A 77 1.26 -6.18 5.23
C ASP A 77 1.10 -4.66 5.04
N LEU A 78 -0.09 -4.13 5.31
CA LEU A 78 -0.38 -2.68 5.25
C LEU A 78 -0.22 -1.99 6.60
N THR A 79 0.13 -2.72 7.66
CA THR A 79 0.44 -2.10 8.95
C THR A 79 1.74 -1.31 8.86
N TYR A 80 1.82 -0.25 9.66
CA TYR A 80 2.99 0.64 9.68
C TYR A 80 4.29 -0.13 9.98
N GLU A 81 4.29 -1.01 10.98
CA GLU A 81 5.50 -1.73 11.38
C GLU A 81 6.00 -2.67 10.28
N LYS A 82 5.10 -3.42 9.65
CA LYS A 82 5.47 -4.33 8.55
C LYS A 82 5.99 -3.58 7.33
N GLN A 83 5.35 -2.47 6.95
CA GLN A 83 5.85 -1.66 5.84
C GLN A 83 7.20 -1.02 6.16
N LYS A 84 7.37 -0.52 7.39
CA LYS A 84 8.65 0.07 7.82
C LYS A 84 9.78 -0.96 7.75
N GLU A 85 9.57 -2.16 8.29
CA GLU A 85 10.54 -3.27 8.19
C GLU A 85 10.88 -3.59 6.72
N PHE A 86 9.85 -3.67 5.86
CA PHE A 86 10.02 -3.97 4.45
C PHE A 86 10.86 -2.90 3.73
N ILE A 87 10.51 -1.62 3.88
CA ILE A 87 11.19 -0.50 3.22
C ILE A 87 12.65 -0.38 3.68
N MET A 88 12.91 -0.63 4.97
CA MET A 88 14.28 -0.61 5.50
C MET A 88 15.15 -1.69 4.86
N LYS A 89 14.59 -2.88 4.57
CA LYS A 89 15.29 -4.00 3.94
C LYS A 89 15.36 -3.89 2.42
N HIS A 90 14.31 -3.36 1.79
CA HIS A 90 14.10 -3.35 0.35
C HIS A 90 13.82 -1.92 -0.13
N LYS A 91 14.89 -1.13 -0.24
CA LYS A 91 14.80 0.26 -0.69
C LYS A 91 14.38 0.33 -2.16
N LEU A 92 13.42 1.20 -2.45
CA LEU A 92 13.09 1.56 -3.83
C LEU A 92 14.31 2.25 -4.48
N PRO A 93 14.55 2.03 -5.78
CA PRO A 93 15.68 2.61 -6.51
C PRO A 93 15.37 4.05 -6.95
N PHE A 94 15.14 4.96 -5.99
CA PHE A 94 14.64 6.32 -6.23
C PHE A 94 15.46 7.17 -7.21
N GLU A 95 16.77 6.89 -7.31
CA GLU A 95 17.69 7.62 -8.18
C GLU A 95 17.68 7.09 -9.63
N GLN A 96 17.13 5.90 -9.86
CA GLN A 96 17.25 5.18 -11.12
C GLN A 96 15.92 5.08 -11.89
N ILE A 97 14.79 5.36 -11.22
CA ILE A 97 13.47 5.33 -11.83
C ILE A 97 12.63 6.55 -11.38
N PRO A 98 11.94 7.23 -12.31
CA PRO A 98 10.99 8.28 -11.96
C PRO A 98 9.87 7.74 -11.04
N LEU A 99 9.63 8.46 -9.94
CA LEU A 99 8.63 8.12 -8.93
C LEU A 99 7.68 9.30 -8.69
N VAL A 100 6.38 9.05 -8.77
CA VAL A 100 5.34 10.07 -8.53
C VAL A 100 4.32 9.54 -7.52
N PHE A 101 3.99 10.33 -6.51
CA PHE A 101 2.98 10.00 -5.50
C PHE A 101 1.82 10.99 -5.56
N PHE A 102 0.63 10.49 -5.88
CA PHE A 102 -0.62 11.24 -5.80
C PHE A 102 -1.29 10.93 -4.45
N ARG A 103 -1.36 11.96 -3.60
CA ARG A 103 -2.02 11.88 -2.29
C ARG A 103 -3.21 12.82 -2.24
N SER A 104 -4.29 12.37 -1.64
CA SER A 104 -5.50 13.14 -1.38
C SER A 104 -5.70 13.30 0.12
N ALA A 105 -6.18 14.46 0.55
CA ALA A 105 -6.63 14.70 1.91
C ALA A 105 -8.01 15.35 1.88
N ILE A 106 -8.86 15.00 2.84
CA ILE A 106 -10.15 15.68 3.06
C ILE A 106 -9.89 16.74 4.13
N LEU A 107 -10.16 18.01 3.82
CA LEU A 107 -10.10 19.10 4.78
C LEU A 107 -11.51 19.29 5.36
N PHE A 108 -11.69 18.99 6.64
CA PHE A 108 -12.91 19.37 7.35
C PHE A 108 -12.76 20.86 7.73
N ILE A 109 -13.59 21.70 7.13
CA ILE A 109 -13.66 23.16 7.34
C ILE A 109 -14.72 23.45 8.39
#